data_AF-A0A8H6UCC9-F1
#
_entry.id   AF-A0A8H6UCC9-F1
#
_cell.length_a   1.000
_cell.length_b   1.000
_cell.length_c   1.000
_cell.angle_alpha   90.00
_cell.angle_beta   90.00
_cell.angle_gamma   90.00
#
_symmetry.space_group_name_H-M   'P 1'
#
loop_
_entity.id
_entity.type
_entity.pdbx_description
1 polymer ?
#
loop_
_entity_poly.entity_id
_entity_poly.type
_entity_poly.pdbx_seq_one_letter_code
_entity_poly.pdbx_strand_id
1 'polypeptide(L)'
;MSFRPDSPIELPNGQLVCGAHGHVICGYCTVDYSFMEIEDDELGQDDEEESRQDDENEDDANNDRAIAGVLALRPNSAGGFTDMSMMSIGNETRVGTGRVIPTKFCVPSGCDSPLSLFRPDIAPEAIPPTIRFTNPSKRSEFLIFTDGACLNNGAANPRGGCAFVFHPRVADRRGYSSFPLEDKGPTEQSHKHTSNRAELRAVIAASRFRRWDGEGCRSLVFATDSEYVVEGATNWIHGWIRRGWKTSTGEPVKNKDLWQCLLGECERWADNGVTISFWRIPRELNTEADRWAKDAAAEGEQRAVFTEIQGVLV
;
A
#
# COMPACT_ATOMS: atom_id res chain seq x y z
N MET A 1 29.85 6.74 -16.87
CA MET A 1 28.51 6.47 -16.29
C MET A 1 27.89 5.38 -17.13
N SER A 2 27.76 4.16 -16.61
CA SER A 2 27.14 3.06 -17.35
C SER A 2 25.64 3.33 -17.45
N PHE A 3 25.22 3.75 -18.64
CA PHE A 3 23.83 3.79 -19.05
C PHE A 3 23.21 2.41 -18.78
N ARG A 4 22.22 2.35 -17.88
CA ARG A 4 21.51 1.12 -17.55
C ARG A 4 20.21 1.12 -18.36
N PRO A 5 19.91 0.05 -19.11
CA PRO A 5 18.82 0.05 -20.06
C PRO A 5 17.45 0.34 -19.41
N ASP A 6 17.23 0.06 -18.12
CA ASP A 6 15.86 0.05 -17.56
C ASP A 6 15.49 1.23 -16.64
N SER A 7 16.42 2.16 -16.36
CA SER A 7 16.07 3.39 -15.64
C SER A 7 15.18 4.31 -16.49
N PRO A 8 14.23 5.05 -15.90
CA PRO A 8 13.47 6.03 -16.66
C PRO A 8 14.40 7.07 -17.28
N ILE A 9 14.08 7.48 -18.51
CA ILE A 9 14.70 8.61 -19.19
C ILE A 9 13.68 9.74 -19.21
N GLU A 10 14.09 10.92 -18.77
CA GLU A 10 13.30 12.13 -18.92
C GLU A 10 13.51 12.70 -20.32
N LEU A 11 12.41 12.85 -21.05
CA LEU A 11 12.39 13.50 -22.37
C LEU A 11 12.44 15.03 -22.20
N PRO A 12 12.82 15.80 -23.23
CA PRO A 12 12.90 17.27 -23.14
C PRO A 12 11.60 17.98 -22.74
N ASN A 13 10.46 17.31 -22.84
CA ASN A 13 9.14 17.79 -22.42
C ASN A 13 8.80 17.40 -20.96
N GLY A 14 9.76 16.91 -20.17
CA GLY A 14 9.56 16.46 -18.78
C GLY A 14 8.94 15.06 -18.65
N GLN A 15 8.57 14.42 -19.75
CA GLN A 15 7.89 13.12 -19.71
C GLN A 15 8.88 11.99 -19.44
N LEU A 16 8.60 11.14 -18.44
CA LEU A 16 9.39 9.94 -18.17
C LEU A 16 8.99 8.77 -19.08
N VAL A 17 9.98 8.10 -19.65
CA VAL A 17 9.80 6.89 -20.45
C VAL A 17 10.74 5.77 -19.97
N CYS A 18 10.36 4.52 -20.21
CA CYS A 18 11.25 3.37 -20.02
C CYS A 18 12.53 3.54 -20.86
N GLY A 19 13.71 3.52 -20.23
CA GLY A 19 14.96 3.77 -20.94
C GLY A 19 15.28 2.77 -22.07
N ALA A 20 14.82 1.53 -21.94
CA ALA A 20 15.17 0.45 -22.86
C ALA A 20 14.32 0.51 -24.13
N HIS A 21 13.06 0.92 -23.99
CA HIS A 21 12.04 0.82 -25.03
C HIS A 21 11.43 2.17 -25.42
N GLY A 22 11.71 3.25 -24.69
CA GLY A 22 11.20 4.60 -24.96
C GLY A 22 9.70 4.77 -24.75
N HIS A 23 9.04 3.86 -24.02
CA HIS A 23 7.59 3.91 -23.78
C HIS A 23 7.25 4.42 -22.37
N VAL A 24 6.26 5.30 -22.28
CA VAL A 24 5.66 5.77 -21.01
C VAL A 24 5.04 4.61 -20.25
N ILE A 25 4.27 3.78 -20.96
CA ILE A 25 3.72 2.51 -20.48
C ILE A 25 4.42 1.40 -21.25
N CYS A 26 5.32 0.68 -20.59
CA CYS A 26 6.14 -0.34 -21.23
C CYS A 26 5.65 -1.73 -20.85
N GLY A 27 5.09 -2.47 -21.82
CA GLY A 27 4.68 -3.86 -21.65
C GLY A 27 5.84 -4.85 -21.52
N TYR A 28 7.05 -4.48 -21.97
CA TYR A 28 8.25 -5.33 -21.90
C TYR A 28 8.90 -5.27 -20.52
N CYS A 29 9.16 -4.06 -20.02
CA CYS A 29 9.75 -3.86 -18.69
C CYS A 29 8.69 -3.79 -17.58
N THR A 30 7.40 -3.89 -17.93
CA THR A 30 6.27 -3.86 -16.98
C THR A 30 6.25 -2.60 -16.11
N VAL A 31 6.61 -1.45 -16.67
CA VAL A 31 6.62 -0.15 -15.98
C VAL A 31 5.56 0.78 -16.57
N ASP A 32 5.06 1.73 -15.77
CA ASP A 32 4.05 2.70 -16.17
C ASP A 32 4.35 4.06 -15.52
N TYR A 33 4.84 5.00 -16.32
CA TYR A 33 5.15 6.37 -15.92
C TYR A 33 4.02 7.37 -16.22
N SER A 34 2.84 6.90 -16.67
CA SER A 34 1.69 7.75 -17.00
C SER A 34 1.01 8.38 -15.76
N PHE A 35 1.60 8.20 -14.58
CA PHE A 35 1.18 8.86 -13.35
C PHE A 35 1.77 10.27 -13.20
N MET A 36 2.84 10.61 -13.94
CA MET A 36 3.48 11.95 -13.89
C MET A 36 2.98 12.92 -14.95
N GLU A 37 2.13 12.47 -15.87
CA GLU A 37 1.37 13.39 -16.71
C GLU A 37 0.34 14.08 -15.79
N ILE A 38 0.74 15.11 -15.03
CA ILE A 38 0.54 16.51 -15.42
C ILE A 38 1.24 17.42 -14.38
N GLU A 39 2.28 18.12 -14.83
CA GLU A 39 2.92 19.21 -14.10
C GLU A 39 3.14 20.38 -15.08
N ASP A 40 2.14 21.25 -15.20
CA ASP A 40 2.38 22.66 -15.53
C ASP A 40 2.19 23.43 -14.20
N ASP A 41 3.23 23.48 -13.39
CA ASP A 41 3.28 24.37 -12.23
C ASP A 41 3.57 25.80 -12.74
N GLU A 42 2.53 26.49 -13.22
CA GLU A 42 2.50 27.94 -13.03
C GLU A 42 2.30 28.18 -11.52
N LEU A 43 3.40 28.54 -10.86
CA LEU A 43 3.42 29.11 -9.52
C LEU A 43 2.59 30.42 -9.50
N GLY A 44 1.27 30.26 -9.36
CA GLY A 44 0.36 31.33 -8.99
C GLY A 44 0.54 31.66 -7.51
N GLN A 45 1.31 32.71 -7.25
CA GLN A 45 1.22 33.52 -6.04
C GLN A 45 -0.24 33.96 -5.89
N ASP A 46 -0.83 33.75 -4.72
CA ASP A 46 -1.90 34.61 -4.21
C ASP A 46 -1.68 34.78 -2.71
N ASP A 47 -1.07 35.93 -2.40
CA ASP A 47 -1.07 36.59 -1.11
C ASP A 47 -2.44 37.26 -0.86
N GLU A 48 -2.73 37.48 0.43
CA GLU A 48 -3.71 38.44 1.00
C GLU A 48 -5.20 38.04 0.94
N GLU A 49 -5.83 37.73 2.07
CA GLU A 49 -6.36 38.59 3.16
C GLU A 49 -7.78 39.15 2.90
N GLU A 50 -8.50 39.32 4.02
CA GLU A 50 -9.83 39.93 4.21
C GLU A 50 -11.07 39.05 3.87
N SER A 51 -12.14 39.02 4.67
CA SER A 51 -12.51 39.75 5.89
C SER A 51 -13.62 38.99 6.62
N ARG A 52 -13.67 39.18 7.94
CA ARG A 52 -14.80 38.82 8.80
C ARG A 52 -15.95 39.79 8.54
N GLN A 53 -17.17 39.29 8.38
CA GLN A 53 -18.37 40.02 8.76
C GLN A 53 -19.32 39.08 9.49
N ASP A 54 -19.62 39.51 10.71
CA ASP A 54 -20.70 39.04 11.57
C ASP A 54 -22.05 39.37 10.94
N ASP A 55 -23.04 38.52 11.13
CA ASP A 55 -24.44 38.95 11.21
C ASP A 55 -25.19 37.99 12.15
N GLU A 56 -25.43 38.50 13.36
CA GLU A 56 -26.44 38.02 14.28
C GLU A 56 -27.83 38.37 13.73
N ASN A 57 -28.80 37.46 13.86
CA ASN A 57 -30.16 37.81 14.26
C ASN A 57 -30.95 36.55 14.67
N GLU A 58 -31.35 36.59 15.95
CA GLU A 58 -32.52 35.98 16.60
C GLU A 58 -33.82 36.27 15.77
N ASP A 59 -34.94 35.54 15.80
CA ASP A 59 -35.63 34.84 16.90
C ASP A 59 -36.75 33.92 16.34
N ASP A 60 -37.35 33.19 17.29
CA ASP A 60 -38.74 32.69 17.35
C ASP A 60 -39.08 31.22 17.03
N ALA A 61 -39.09 30.47 18.14
CA ALA A 61 -40.29 29.90 18.77
C ALA A 61 -41.03 28.71 18.12
N ASN A 62 -40.81 27.57 18.79
CA ASN A 62 -41.85 26.77 19.47
C ASN A 62 -42.68 25.78 18.62
N ASN A 63 -42.46 24.48 18.85
CA ASN A 63 -43.56 23.61 19.31
C ASN A 63 -43.04 22.31 19.95
N ASP A 64 -43.61 22.02 21.11
CA ASP A 64 -43.49 20.82 21.92
C ASP A 64 -43.90 19.52 21.22
N ARG A 65 -43.22 18.42 21.57
CA ARG A 65 -43.90 17.29 22.24
C ARG A 65 -42.92 16.26 22.81
N ALA A 66 -43.03 16.07 24.12
CA ALA A 66 -42.47 14.99 24.91
C ALA A 66 -42.95 13.59 24.44
N ILE A 67 -42.24 12.53 24.83
CA ILE A 67 -42.76 11.40 25.62
C ILE A 67 -41.59 10.68 26.33
N ALA A 68 -41.88 10.32 27.58
CA ALA A 68 -41.04 9.73 28.61
C ALA A 68 -40.53 8.32 28.32
N GLY A 69 -39.50 7.93 29.07
CA GLY A 69 -38.86 6.61 29.00
C GLY A 69 -39.40 5.56 29.97
N VAL A 70 -38.50 4.57 30.16
CA VAL A 70 -38.44 3.51 31.18
C VAL A 70 -39.23 2.23 30.88
N LEU A 71 -38.50 1.13 30.61
CA LEU A 71 -38.48 -0.03 31.54
C LEU A 71 -37.34 -1.00 31.20
N ALA A 72 -36.45 -1.19 32.18
CA ALA A 72 -35.43 -2.22 32.20
C ALA A 72 -36.01 -3.54 32.75
N LEU A 73 -35.61 -4.68 32.19
CA LEU A 73 -35.64 -5.97 32.88
C LEU A 73 -34.41 -6.83 32.51
N ARG A 74 -33.62 -7.12 33.53
CA ARG A 74 -32.77 -8.32 33.77
C ARG A 74 -33.04 -8.72 35.24
N PRO A 75 -32.70 -9.92 35.75
CA PRO A 75 -31.83 -10.96 35.19
C PRO A 75 -32.37 -12.41 35.35
N ASN A 76 -31.66 -13.39 34.76
CA ASN A 76 -31.31 -14.59 35.52
C ASN A 76 -30.00 -15.20 35.01
N SER A 77 -29.14 -15.50 35.98
CA SER A 77 -27.79 -16.04 35.87
C SER A 77 -27.78 -17.56 35.93
N ALA A 78 -26.98 -18.22 35.09
CA ALA A 78 -26.19 -19.40 35.46
C ALA A 78 -25.25 -19.82 34.31
N GLY A 79 -23.98 -20.06 34.63
CA GLY A 79 -23.08 -20.91 33.84
C GLY A 79 -22.18 -20.16 32.86
N GLY A 80 -20.94 -19.93 33.27
CA GLY A 80 -19.95 -19.24 32.46
C GLY A 80 -19.45 -20.05 31.27
N PHE A 81 -18.96 -19.34 30.27
CA PHE A 81 -17.61 -19.42 29.72
C PHE A 81 -17.38 -18.06 29.05
N THR A 82 -16.20 -17.47 29.22
CA THR A 82 -15.82 -16.20 28.60
C THR A 82 -15.97 -16.31 27.09
N ASP A 83 -16.93 -15.56 26.54
CA ASP A 83 -17.02 -15.25 25.12
C ASP A 83 -15.79 -14.39 24.78
N MET A 84 -14.66 -15.04 24.50
CA MET A 84 -13.65 -14.44 23.64
C MET A 84 -14.34 -14.30 22.29
N SER A 85 -14.98 -13.14 22.09
CA SER A 85 -15.51 -12.76 20.79
C SER A 85 -14.40 -13.00 19.78
N MET A 86 -14.58 -14.06 19.00
CA MET A 86 -13.82 -14.34 17.81
C MET A 86 -14.03 -13.10 16.95
N MET A 87 -13.06 -12.19 16.96
CA MET A 87 -13.08 -11.03 16.08
C MET A 87 -13.13 -11.61 14.68
N SER A 88 -14.32 -11.63 14.08
CA SER A 88 -14.46 -11.87 12.66
C SER A 88 -13.53 -10.86 12.02
N ILE A 89 -12.46 -11.35 11.41
CA ILE A 89 -11.60 -10.55 10.54
C ILE A 89 -12.48 -10.26 9.34
N GLY A 90 -13.34 -9.25 9.49
CA GLY A 90 -14.34 -8.87 8.51
C GLY A 90 -13.63 -8.52 7.23
N ASN A 91 -14.14 -9.05 6.13
CA ASN A 91 -13.77 -8.74 4.75
C ASN A 91 -14.13 -7.29 4.37
N GLU A 92 -14.20 -6.38 5.34
CA GLU A 92 -14.57 -4.99 5.15
C GLU A 92 -13.36 -4.22 4.62
N THR A 93 -13.50 -3.75 3.39
CA THR A 93 -12.56 -2.81 2.77
C THR A 93 -12.39 -1.59 3.68
N ARG A 94 -11.22 -1.47 4.30
CA ARG A 94 -10.84 -0.30 5.10
C ARG A 94 -10.53 0.85 4.17
N VAL A 95 -11.33 1.91 4.22
CA VAL A 95 -11.08 3.15 3.49
C VAL A 95 -10.39 4.10 4.46
N GLY A 96 -9.08 4.30 4.28
CA GLY A 96 -8.29 5.19 5.13
C GLY A 96 -8.64 6.65 4.91
N THR A 97 -8.58 7.42 5.99
CA THR A 97 -8.86 8.87 5.98
C THR A 97 -7.63 9.70 5.65
N GLY A 98 -6.44 9.10 5.73
CA GLY A 98 -5.16 9.82 5.67
C GLY A 98 -4.73 10.37 7.03
N ARG A 99 -5.30 9.86 8.14
CA ARG A 99 -4.87 10.22 9.50
C ARG A 99 -3.41 9.82 9.74
N VAL A 100 -3.01 8.71 9.14
CA VAL A 100 -1.64 8.19 9.19
C VAL A 100 -1.12 8.11 7.77
N ILE A 101 -0.08 8.88 7.49
CA ILE A 101 0.64 8.83 6.22
C ILE A 101 1.99 8.16 6.46
N PRO A 102 2.35 7.10 5.71
CA PRO A 102 3.63 6.43 5.85
C PRO A 102 4.78 7.33 5.39
N THR A 103 6.00 7.07 5.87
CA THR A 103 7.18 7.87 5.54
C THR A 103 8.13 7.14 4.60
N LYS A 104 9.03 7.87 3.95
CA LYS A 104 10.20 7.25 3.32
C LYS A 104 11.10 6.65 4.40
N PHE A 105 11.63 5.47 4.15
CA PHE A 105 12.58 4.82 5.05
C PHE A 105 13.92 5.55 4.99
N CYS A 106 14.44 5.96 6.15
CA CYS A 106 15.73 6.63 6.25
C CYS A 106 16.85 5.59 6.29
N VAL A 107 17.54 5.40 5.17
CA VAL A 107 18.68 4.48 5.06
C VAL A 107 19.88 5.02 5.84
N PRO A 108 20.43 4.27 6.83
CA PRO A 108 21.64 4.67 7.53
C PRO A 108 22.83 4.83 6.57
N SER A 109 23.72 5.78 6.85
CA SER A 109 24.93 6.01 6.05
C SER A 109 25.79 4.74 5.94
N GLY A 110 26.26 4.42 4.73
CA GLY A 110 27.08 3.24 4.45
C GLY A 110 26.32 1.94 4.26
N CYS A 111 24.98 1.98 4.17
CA CYS A 111 24.16 0.84 3.79
C CYS A 111 23.92 0.84 2.27
N ASP A 112 24.50 -0.14 1.57
CA ASP A 112 24.45 -0.21 0.10
C ASP A 112 23.29 -1.07 -0.43
N SER A 113 22.65 -1.88 0.42
CA SER A 113 21.53 -2.74 0.02
C SER A 113 20.60 -3.11 1.18
N PRO A 114 19.33 -3.46 0.91
CA PRO A 114 18.41 -3.90 1.95
C PRO A 114 18.92 -5.09 2.76
N LEU A 115 19.54 -6.08 2.11
CA LEU A 115 20.06 -7.26 2.78
C LEU A 115 21.33 -7.01 3.61
N SER A 116 22.02 -5.89 3.40
CA SER A 116 23.14 -5.49 4.25
C SER A 116 22.68 -4.99 5.63
N LEU A 117 21.51 -4.34 5.66
CA LEU A 117 20.87 -3.77 6.85
C LEU A 117 19.88 -4.72 7.51
N PHE A 118 19.08 -5.43 6.72
CA PHE A 118 18.08 -6.39 7.17
C PHE A 118 18.56 -7.80 6.89
N ARG A 119 19.03 -8.46 7.95
CA ARG A 119 19.61 -9.80 7.86
C ARG A 119 18.60 -10.85 8.28
N PRO A 120 18.74 -12.11 7.83
CA PRO A 120 17.98 -13.21 8.40
C PRO A 120 18.22 -13.29 9.91
N ASP A 121 17.17 -13.08 10.70
CA ASP A 121 17.17 -13.30 12.14
C ASP A 121 15.89 -14.03 12.54
N ILE A 122 15.95 -14.75 13.66
CA ILE A 122 14.79 -15.42 14.22
C ILE A 122 13.93 -14.34 14.90
N ALA A 123 12.64 -14.31 14.58
CA ALA A 123 11.61 -13.59 15.33
C ALA A 123 11.05 -14.55 16.40
N PRO A 124 11.57 -14.50 17.65
CA PRO A 124 11.18 -15.47 18.69
C PRO A 124 9.75 -15.25 19.19
N GLU A 125 9.16 -14.07 18.98
CA GLU A 125 7.78 -13.75 19.34
C GLU A 125 6.75 -14.41 18.41
N ALA A 126 7.16 -14.83 17.21
CA ALA A 126 6.30 -15.61 16.32
C ALA A 126 6.08 -17.03 16.87
N ILE A 127 4.88 -17.58 16.67
CA ILE A 127 4.52 -18.93 17.14
C ILE A 127 4.05 -19.78 15.95
N PRO A 128 4.87 -20.74 15.46
CA PRO A 128 6.25 -21.04 15.88
C PRO A 128 7.26 -19.94 15.50
N PRO A 129 8.44 -19.90 16.15
CA PRO A 129 9.51 -18.99 15.79
C PRO A 129 9.85 -19.11 14.31
N THR A 130 9.96 -17.96 13.64
CA THR A 130 10.09 -17.87 12.19
C THR A 130 11.23 -16.93 11.84
N ILE A 131 11.84 -17.11 10.65
CA ILE A 131 12.92 -16.23 10.23
C ILE A 131 12.32 -15.03 9.47
N ARG A 132 12.83 -13.84 9.75
CA ARG A 132 12.45 -12.59 9.09
C ARG A 132 13.69 -11.84 8.62
N PHE A 133 13.48 -10.90 7.69
CA PHE A 133 14.49 -9.89 7.38
C PHE A 133 14.42 -8.82 8.47
N THR A 134 15.35 -8.86 9.41
CA THR A 134 15.30 -8.04 10.62
C THR A 134 16.50 -7.11 10.67
N ASN A 135 16.29 -5.86 11.13
CA ASN A 135 17.39 -4.96 11.44
C ASN A 135 18.08 -5.42 12.75
N PRO A 136 19.37 -5.81 12.74
CA PRO A 136 20.04 -6.29 13.95
C PRO A 136 20.08 -5.26 15.10
N SER A 137 20.09 -3.96 14.76
CA SER A 137 20.09 -2.87 15.73
C SER A 137 18.68 -2.54 16.25
N LYS A 138 17.63 -3.00 15.56
CA LYS A 138 16.22 -2.77 15.90
C LYS A 138 15.42 -4.04 15.58
N ARG A 139 15.43 -5.02 16.49
CA ARG A 139 14.87 -6.36 16.23
C ARG A 139 13.37 -6.40 15.91
N SER A 140 12.62 -5.35 16.23
CA SER A 140 11.21 -5.21 15.87
C SER A 140 10.98 -4.52 14.51
N GLU A 141 12.04 -4.20 13.76
CA GLU A 141 11.97 -3.60 12.43
C GLU A 141 12.17 -4.67 11.36
N PHE A 142 11.10 -4.96 10.60
CA PHE A 142 11.07 -5.99 9.57
C PHE A 142 11.03 -5.39 8.18
N LEU A 143 11.68 -6.08 7.24
CA LEU A 143 11.67 -5.75 5.82
C LEU A 143 10.82 -6.76 5.03
N ILE A 144 10.03 -6.25 4.09
CA ILE A 144 9.31 -7.04 3.09
C ILE A 144 9.60 -6.46 1.72
N PHE A 145 9.99 -7.31 0.77
CA PHE A 145 10.11 -6.92 -0.64
C PHE A 145 8.77 -7.07 -1.33
N THR A 146 8.39 -6.13 -2.18
CA THR A 146 7.13 -6.16 -2.94
C THR A 146 7.37 -5.79 -4.39
N ASP A 147 6.62 -6.40 -5.30
CA ASP A 147 6.65 -6.09 -6.73
C ASP A 147 5.30 -6.38 -7.39
N GLY A 148 5.01 -5.61 -8.45
CA GLY A 148 3.86 -5.80 -9.32
C GLY A 148 4.26 -5.76 -10.79
N ALA A 149 3.91 -6.80 -11.52
CA ALA A 149 4.16 -6.91 -12.95
C ALA A 149 2.85 -6.84 -13.74
N CYS A 150 2.91 -6.34 -14.97
CA CYS A 150 1.80 -6.43 -15.91
C CYS A 150 2.30 -6.77 -17.31
N LEU A 151 2.06 -8.01 -17.75
CA LEU A 151 2.31 -8.41 -19.14
C LEU A 151 1.32 -7.67 -20.06
N ASN A 152 1.79 -7.29 -21.25
CA ASN A 152 1.01 -6.48 -22.19
C ASN A 152 0.45 -5.19 -21.57
N ASN A 153 1.20 -4.57 -20.65
CA ASN A 153 0.81 -3.31 -20.03
C ASN A 153 0.52 -2.23 -21.08
N GLY A 154 -0.57 -1.49 -20.93
CA GLY A 154 -1.03 -0.50 -21.90
C GLY A 154 -1.64 -1.10 -23.19
N ALA A 155 -1.42 -2.37 -23.49
CA ALA A 155 -1.88 -3.03 -24.71
C ALA A 155 -3.19 -3.83 -24.51
N ALA A 156 -3.55 -4.64 -25.50
CA ALA A 156 -4.66 -5.58 -25.44
C ALA A 156 -4.35 -6.76 -24.51
N ASN A 157 -5.36 -7.21 -23.76
CA ASN A 157 -5.27 -8.33 -22.81
C ASN A 157 -4.12 -8.20 -21.80
N PRO A 158 -4.08 -7.10 -21.01
CA PRO A 158 -3.10 -6.95 -19.95
C PRO A 158 -3.32 -8.01 -18.86
N ARG A 159 -2.24 -8.56 -18.32
CA ARG A 159 -2.30 -9.53 -17.23
C ARG A 159 -1.37 -9.08 -16.12
N GLY A 160 -1.95 -8.73 -14.97
CA GLY A 160 -1.21 -8.29 -13.79
C GLY A 160 -0.89 -9.47 -12.88
N GLY A 161 0.23 -9.39 -12.18
CA GLY A 161 0.64 -10.31 -11.13
C GLY A 161 1.30 -9.55 -10.01
N CYS A 162 1.05 -9.98 -8.78
CA CYS A 162 1.53 -9.33 -7.56
C CYS A 162 2.41 -10.33 -6.81
N ALA A 163 3.48 -9.86 -6.19
CA ALA A 163 4.27 -10.70 -5.30
C ALA A 163 4.91 -9.93 -4.14
N PHE A 164 5.19 -10.65 -3.07
CA PHE A 164 6.01 -10.15 -1.98
C PHE A 164 6.83 -11.26 -1.32
N VAL A 165 8.02 -10.91 -0.83
CA VAL A 165 8.97 -11.81 -0.15
C VAL A 165 9.13 -11.34 1.29
N PHE A 166 8.68 -12.17 2.23
CA PHE A 166 8.56 -11.84 3.66
C PHE A 166 9.44 -12.71 4.56
N HIS A 167 10.05 -13.77 4.03
CA HIS A 167 10.96 -14.64 4.75
C HIS A 167 12.21 -14.88 3.91
N PRO A 168 13.41 -14.72 4.49
CA PRO A 168 14.66 -14.93 3.77
C PRO A 168 14.81 -16.36 3.26
N ARG A 169 15.57 -16.53 2.18
CA ARG A 169 15.97 -17.87 1.75
C ARG A 169 16.95 -18.46 2.76
N VAL A 170 16.52 -19.48 3.50
CA VAL A 170 17.36 -20.23 4.45
C VAL A 170 17.22 -21.72 4.15
N ALA A 171 18.34 -22.35 3.78
CA ALA A 171 18.34 -23.69 3.19
C ALA A 171 17.36 -23.77 1.99
N ASP A 172 16.38 -24.68 2.07
CA ASP A 172 15.35 -24.87 1.04
C ASP A 172 14.04 -24.13 1.33
N ARG A 173 13.97 -23.39 2.45
CA ARG A 173 12.78 -22.59 2.80
C ARG A 173 12.87 -21.21 2.15
N ARG A 174 11.75 -20.79 1.55
CA ARG A 174 11.50 -19.43 1.04
C ARG A 174 10.11 -19.04 1.52
N GLY A 175 9.91 -17.78 1.91
CA GLY A 175 8.57 -17.26 2.15
C GLY A 175 8.31 -16.10 1.22
N TYR A 176 7.56 -16.41 0.18
CA TYR A 176 6.95 -15.45 -0.71
C TYR A 176 5.47 -15.79 -0.85
N SER A 177 4.70 -14.83 -1.31
CA SER A 177 3.37 -15.08 -1.86
C SER A 177 3.29 -14.37 -3.20
N SER A 178 2.64 -15.01 -4.16
CA SER A 178 2.39 -14.46 -5.49
C SER A 178 1.00 -14.83 -5.94
N PHE A 179 0.35 -13.93 -6.67
CA PHE A 179 -1.02 -14.14 -7.13
C PHE A 179 -1.33 -13.24 -8.33
N PRO A 180 -2.20 -13.69 -9.27
CA PRO A 180 -2.73 -12.85 -10.34
C PRO A 180 -3.46 -11.63 -9.76
N LEU A 181 -3.27 -10.47 -10.38
CA LEU A 181 -4.05 -9.26 -10.06
C LEU A 181 -5.53 -9.53 -10.33
N GLU A 182 -6.40 -8.98 -9.49
CA GLU A 182 -7.84 -9.17 -9.61
C GLU A 182 -8.51 -8.16 -10.55
N ASP A 183 -9.50 -8.63 -11.32
CA ASP A 183 -10.29 -7.76 -12.21
C ASP A 183 -11.07 -6.72 -11.41
N LYS A 184 -11.61 -7.12 -10.25
CA LYS A 184 -12.36 -6.25 -9.36
C LYS A 184 -11.50 -5.79 -8.19
N GLY A 185 -11.50 -4.48 -7.96
CA GLY A 185 -10.86 -3.86 -6.80
C GLY A 185 -11.64 -4.08 -5.49
N PRO A 186 -11.13 -3.52 -4.39
CA PRO A 186 -11.76 -3.62 -3.08
C PRO A 186 -13.13 -2.90 -2.98
N THR A 187 -13.54 -2.14 -3.99
CA THR A 187 -14.86 -1.52 -4.13
C THR A 187 -15.79 -2.28 -5.08
N GLU A 188 -15.44 -3.53 -5.44
CA GLU A 188 -16.17 -4.39 -6.40
C GLU A 188 -16.28 -3.86 -7.84
N GLN A 189 -15.64 -2.71 -8.12
CA GLN A 189 -15.55 -2.15 -9.46
C GLN A 189 -14.48 -2.85 -10.27
N SER A 190 -14.75 -3.07 -11.55
CA SER A 190 -13.77 -3.66 -12.47
C SER A 190 -12.75 -2.63 -12.94
N HIS A 191 -11.48 -3.02 -12.98
CA HIS A 191 -10.37 -2.17 -13.41
C HIS A 191 -9.50 -2.90 -14.42
N LYS A 192 -8.90 -2.14 -15.34
CA LYS A 192 -7.89 -2.68 -16.24
C LYS A 192 -6.63 -3.06 -15.44
N HIS A 193 -6.03 -4.21 -15.76
CA HIS A 193 -4.73 -4.58 -15.22
C HIS A 193 -3.65 -3.61 -15.71
N THR A 194 -2.85 -3.10 -14.77
CA THR A 194 -1.69 -2.24 -15.01
C THR A 194 -0.61 -2.61 -14.01
N SER A 195 0.64 -2.28 -14.31
CA SER A 195 1.75 -2.50 -13.36
C SER A 195 1.53 -1.70 -12.08
N ASN A 196 1.19 -0.42 -12.18
CA ASN A 196 0.92 0.45 -11.02
C ASN A 196 -0.15 -0.10 -10.08
N ARG A 197 -1.20 -0.73 -10.62
CA ARG A 197 -2.23 -1.38 -9.82
C ARG A 197 -1.73 -2.65 -9.13
N ALA A 198 -0.92 -3.46 -9.83
CA ALA A 198 -0.28 -4.65 -9.27
C ALA A 198 0.70 -4.29 -8.14
N GLU A 199 1.49 -3.23 -8.32
CA GLU A 199 2.45 -2.73 -7.32
C GLU A 199 1.76 -2.35 -6.00
N LEU A 200 0.68 -1.55 -6.08
CA LEU A 200 -0.12 -1.19 -4.91
C LEU A 200 -0.75 -2.42 -4.24
N ARG A 201 -1.28 -3.33 -5.06
CA ARG A 201 -1.95 -4.53 -4.56
C ARG A 201 -0.97 -5.45 -3.83
N ALA A 202 0.27 -5.57 -4.28
CA ALA A 202 1.33 -6.34 -3.63
C ALA A 202 1.65 -5.82 -2.23
N VAL A 203 1.78 -4.49 -2.07
CA VAL A 203 1.99 -3.85 -0.76
C VAL A 203 0.81 -4.09 0.18
N ILE A 204 -0.42 -3.89 -0.30
CA ILE A 204 -1.62 -4.13 0.51
C ILE A 204 -1.68 -5.59 0.97
N ALA A 205 -1.44 -6.53 0.05
CA ALA A 205 -1.40 -7.96 0.37
C ALA A 205 -0.35 -8.26 1.44
N ALA A 206 0.88 -7.78 1.25
CA ALA A 206 1.97 -7.98 2.20
C ALA A 206 1.63 -7.41 3.59
N SER A 207 1.00 -6.24 3.64
CA SER A 207 0.57 -5.61 4.89
C SER A 207 -0.54 -6.39 5.60
N ARG A 208 -1.38 -7.14 4.88
CA ARG A 208 -2.47 -7.96 5.44
C ARG A 208 -2.08 -9.42 5.69
N PHE A 209 -0.98 -9.86 5.08
CA PHE A 209 -0.60 -11.26 5.02
C PHE A 209 -0.48 -11.92 6.39
N ARG A 210 0.04 -11.20 7.38
CA ARG A 210 0.25 -11.69 8.74
C ARG A 210 -0.12 -10.67 9.80
N ARG A 211 -0.35 -11.17 11.02
CA ARG A 211 -0.34 -10.37 12.24
C ARG A 211 1.11 -10.02 12.62
N TRP A 212 1.72 -9.12 11.85
CA TRP A 212 3.11 -8.69 12.05
C TRP A 212 3.38 -8.22 13.48
N ASP A 213 2.43 -7.52 14.09
CA ASP A 213 2.47 -7.09 15.50
C ASP A 213 2.61 -8.27 16.48
N GLY A 214 1.94 -9.39 16.19
CA GLY A 214 2.01 -10.63 16.94
C GLY A 214 3.32 -11.39 16.75
N GLU A 215 4.13 -11.02 15.75
CA GLU A 215 5.48 -11.56 15.54
C GLU A 215 6.57 -10.64 16.11
N GLY A 216 6.20 -9.68 16.96
CA GLY A 216 7.14 -8.72 17.54
C GLY A 216 7.48 -7.53 16.63
N CYS A 217 6.85 -7.41 15.46
CA CYS A 217 7.07 -6.26 14.58
C CYS A 217 6.48 -4.97 15.19
N ARG A 218 7.24 -3.89 15.10
CA ARG A 218 6.84 -2.51 15.46
C ARG A 218 7.15 -1.52 14.34
N SER A 219 7.93 -1.92 13.35
CA SER A 219 8.20 -1.12 12.16
C SER A 219 8.28 -2.05 10.94
N LEU A 220 7.39 -1.84 9.98
CA LEU A 220 7.38 -2.53 8.68
C LEU A 220 7.98 -1.62 7.62
N VAL A 221 9.00 -2.12 6.94
CA VAL A 221 9.66 -1.46 5.82
C VAL A 221 9.30 -2.23 4.55
N PHE A 222 8.58 -1.59 3.64
CA PHE A 222 8.32 -2.13 2.30
C PHE A 222 9.41 -1.65 1.35
N ALA A 223 10.20 -2.58 0.81
CA ALA A 223 11.16 -2.31 -0.24
C ALA A 223 10.57 -2.66 -1.61
N THR A 224 10.61 -1.70 -2.53
CA THR A 224 10.10 -1.81 -3.90
C THR A 224 10.92 -0.90 -4.82
N ASP A 225 11.03 -1.26 -6.11
CA ASP A 225 11.58 -0.38 -7.15
C ASP A 225 10.53 0.59 -7.74
N SER A 226 9.27 0.48 -7.31
CA SER A 226 8.18 1.34 -7.78
C SER A 226 8.24 2.75 -7.17
N GLU A 227 8.69 3.71 -7.97
CA GLU A 227 8.59 5.14 -7.63
C GLU A 227 7.15 5.57 -7.41
N TYR A 228 6.21 5.03 -8.20
CA TYR A 228 4.78 5.27 -8.05
C TYR A 228 4.28 4.95 -6.64
N VAL A 229 4.68 3.81 -6.08
CA VAL A 229 4.31 3.41 -4.72
C VAL A 229 4.99 4.31 -3.69
N VAL A 230 6.30 4.51 -3.80
CA VAL A 230 7.07 5.22 -2.75
C VAL A 230 6.70 6.70 -2.70
N GLU A 231 6.75 7.41 -3.84
CA GLU A 231 6.40 8.83 -3.89
C GLU A 231 4.89 9.04 -3.70
N GLY A 232 4.06 8.14 -4.24
CA GLY A 232 2.62 8.19 -4.03
C GLY A 232 2.25 8.08 -2.56
N ALA A 233 2.79 7.09 -1.84
CA ALA A 233 2.46 6.84 -0.44
C ALA A 233 3.00 7.91 0.52
N THR A 234 4.13 8.53 0.18
CA THR A 234 4.89 9.39 1.13
C THR A 234 4.88 10.87 0.78
N ASN A 235 4.46 11.25 -0.42
CA ASN A 235 4.46 12.63 -0.89
C ASN A 235 3.13 13.02 -1.55
N TRP A 236 2.77 12.40 -2.68
CA TRP A 236 1.63 12.86 -3.50
C TRP A 236 0.29 12.71 -2.79
N ILE A 237 0.14 11.71 -1.91
CA ILE A 237 -1.10 11.46 -1.18
C ILE A 237 -1.57 12.65 -0.35
N HIS A 238 -0.64 13.48 0.16
CA HIS A 238 -0.98 14.72 0.86
C HIS A 238 -1.77 15.68 -0.03
N GLY A 239 -1.30 15.88 -1.26
CA GLY A 239 -1.97 16.72 -2.25
C GLY A 239 -3.29 16.12 -2.72
N TRP A 240 -3.32 14.80 -2.95
CA TRP A 240 -4.54 14.10 -3.36
C TRP A 240 -5.63 14.21 -2.30
N ILE A 241 -5.33 13.96 -1.02
CA ILE A 241 -6.33 14.08 0.06
C ILE A 241 -6.86 15.52 0.14
N ARG A 242 -5.96 16.52 0.13
CA ARG A 242 -6.34 17.95 0.19
C ARG A 242 -7.25 18.35 -0.96
N ARG A 243 -7.01 17.82 -2.16
CA ARG A 243 -7.80 18.11 -3.38
C ARG A 243 -8.99 17.17 -3.60
N GLY A 244 -9.39 16.39 -2.59
CA GLY A 244 -10.55 15.49 -2.71
C GLY A 244 -10.34 14.35 -3.70
N TRP A 245 -9.12 13.80 -3.76
CA TRP A 245 -8.65 12.77 -4.68
C TRP A 245 -8.63 13.18 -6.15
N LYS A 246 -8.17 14.41 -6.39
CA LYS A 246 -7.88 14.94 -7.72
C LYS A 246 -6.39 15.23 -7.90
N THR A 247 -5.90 15.04 -9.12
CA THR A 247 -4.56 15.44 -9.55
C THR A 247 -4.44 16.98 -9.56
N SER A 248 -3.24 17.49 -9.81
CA SER A 248 -2.98 18.93 -10.06
C SER A 248 -3.89 19.50 -11.15
N THR A 249 -4.19 18.71 -12.18
CA THR A 249 -5.12 19.06 -13.27
C THR A 249 -6.60 18.94 -12.97
N GLY A 250 -6.97 18.49 -11.78
CA GLY A 250 -8.37 18.28 -11.44
C GLY A 250 -8.95 16.94 -11.91
N GLU A 251 -8.18 16.11 -12.61
CA GLU A 251 -8.58 14.76 -13.00
C GLU A 251 -8.64 13.82 -11.78
N PRO A 252 -9.51 12.80 -11.78
CA PRO A 252 -9.53 11.81 -10.71
C PRO A 252 -8.20 11.06 -10.60
N VAL A 253 -7.69 10.91 -9.36
CA VAL A 253 -6.48 10.13 -9.10
C VAL A 253 -6.68 8.67 -9.50
N LYS A 254 -5.79 8.15 -10.36
CA LYS A 254 -5.76 6.74 -10.76
C LYS A 254 -5.54 5.84 -9.53
N ASN A 255 -6.19 4.67 -9.51
CA ASN A 255 -6.10 3.68 -8.43
C ASN A 255 -6.50 4.20 -7.04
N LYS A 256 -7.36 5.23 -6.98
CA LYS A 256 -7.88 5.80 -5.72
C LYS A 256 -8.37 4.74 -4.73
N ASP A 257 -9.06 3.72 -5.23
CA ASP A 257 -9.59 2.61 -4.44
C ASP A 257 -8.50 1.85 -3.66
N LEU A 258 -7.37 1.54 -4.31
CA LEU A 258 -6.23 0.90 -3.66
C LEU A 258 -5.45 1.86 -2.77
N TRP A 259 -5.31 3.14 -3.15
CA TRP A 259 -4.66 4.12 -2.28
C TRP A 259 -5.41 4.33 -0.97
N GLN A 260 -6.74 4.46 -1.04
CA GLN A 260 -7.58 4.54 0.16
C GLN A 260 -7.48 3.25 0.99
N CYS A 261 -7.41 2.09 0.34
CA CYS A 261 -7.18 0.80 1.01
C CYS A 261 -5.83 0.79 1.74
N LEU A 262 -4.74 1.22 1.09
CA LEU A 262 -3.40 1.31 1.68
C LEU A 262 -3.37 2.25 2.89
N LEU A 263 -4.00 3.43 2.80
CA LEU A 263 -4.13 4.34 3.95
C LEU A 263 -4.88 3.69 5.11
N GLY A 264 -5.93 2.91 4.83
CA GLY A 264 -6.67 2.17 5.83
C GLY A 264 -5.79 1.14 6.55
N GLU A 265 -4.88 0.50 5.82
CA GLU A 265 -3.87 -0.39 6.41
C GLU A 265 -2.82 0.36 7.23
N CYS A 266 -2.35 1.53 6.77
CA CYS A 266 -1.43 2.37 7.55
C CYS A 266 -2.05 2.79 8.89
N GLU A 267 -3.32 3.21 8.88
CA GLU A 267 -4.06 3.56 10.09
C GLU A 267 -4.26 2.35 11.01
N ARG A 268 -4.67 1.20 10.45
CA ARG A 268 -4.80 -0.04 11.23
C ARG A 268 -3.48 -0.43 11.89
N TRP A 269 -2.37 -0.36 11.17
CA TRP A 269 -1.07 -0.74 11.72
C TRP A 269 -0.60 0.22 12.79
N ALA A 270 -0.79 1.53 12.60
CA ALA A 270 -0.48 2.53 13.61
C ALA A 270 -1.30 2.32 14.90
N ASP A 271 -2.59 2.00 14.80
CA ASP A 271 -3.43 1.70 15.95
C ASP A 271 -2.98 0.44 16.71
N ASN A 272 -2.27 -0.48 16.04
CA ASN A 272 -1.62 -1.65 16.65
C ASN A 272 -0.16 -1.38 17.05
N GLY A 273 0.31 -0.13 17.03
CA GLY A 273 1.68 0.24 17.41
C GLY A 273 2.75 -0.19 16.40
N VAL A 274 2.40 -0.35 15.12
CA VAL A 274 3.31 -0.67 14.03
C VAL A 274 3.38 0.50 13.05
N THR A 275 4.58 1.02 12.80
CA THR A 275 4.80 2.05 11.78
C THR A 275 5.05 1.40 10.42
N ILE A 276 4.60 2.04 9.34
CA ILE A 276 4.92 1.64 7.97
C ILE A 276 5.83 2.69 7.33
N SER A 277 6.88 2.23 6.66
CA SER A 277 7.74 3.06 5.83
C SER A 277 8.07 2.39 4.50
N PHE A 278 8.42 3.21 3.51
CA PHE A 278 8.71 2.77 2.14
C PHE A 278 10.15 3.06 1.76
N TRP A 279 10.84 2.03 1.25
CA TRP A 279 12.20 2.14 0.74
C TRP A 279 12.20 1.91 -0.77
N ARG A 280 12.44 2.97 -1.55
CA ARG A 280 12.74 2.83 -2.98
C ARG A 280 14.10 2.18 -3.15
N ILE A 281 14.13 1.00 -3.75
CA ILE A 281 15.36 0.24 -4.00
C ILE A 281 15.63 0.12 -5.50
N PRO A 282 16.89 -0.02 -5.93
CA PRO A 282 17.19 -0.39 -7.31
C PRO A 282 16.58 -1.74 -7.68
N ARG A 283 16.07 -1.87 -8.91
CA ARG A 283 15.39 -3.07 -9.41
C ARG A 283 16.25 -4.34 -9.32
N GLU A 284 17.57 -4.23 -9.48
CA GLU A 284 18.48 -5.37 -9.33
C GLU A 284 18.50 -5.96 -7.92
N LEU A 285 18.04 -5.20 -6.91
CA LEU A 285 17.91 -5.66 -5.53
C LEU A 285 16.52 -6.25 -5.25
N ASN A 286 15.56 -6.15 -6.17
CA ASN A 286 14.17 -6.63 -6.03
C ASN A 286 13.87 -7.87 -6.90
N THR A 287 14.89 -8.57 -7.40
CA THR A 287 14.76 -9.60 -8.44
C THR A 287 13.88 -10.79 -8.07
N GLU A 288 13.80 -11.19 -6.80
CA GLU A 288 12.95 -12.32 -6.38
C GLU A 288 11.47 -11.94 -6.44
N ALA A 289 11.08 -10.76 -5.95
CA ALA A 289 9.71 -10.29 -6.04
C ALA A 289 9.28 -10.05 -7.49
N ASP A 290 10.12 -9.41 -8.31
CA ASP A 290 9.89 -9.21 -9.76
C ASP A 290 9.61 -10.51 -10.49
N ARG A 291 10.41 -11.54 -10.23
CA ARG A 291 10.21 -12.85 -10.85
C ARG A 291 8.86 -13.44 -10.49
N TRP A 292 8.52 -13.46 -9.21
CA TRP A 292 7.27 -14.05 -8.74
C TRP A 292 6.03 -13.28 -9.22
N ALA A 293 6.12 -11.95 -9.33
CA ALA A 293 5.05 -11.13 -9.89
C ALA A 293 4.83 -11.44 -11.38
N LYS A 294 5.91 -11.59 -12.16
CA LYS A 294 5.83 -11.97 -13.59
C LYS A 294 5.30 -13.38 -13.79
N ASP A 295 5.75 -14.34 -12.97
CA ASP A 295 5.26 -15.72 -12.99
C ASP A 295 3.75 -15.73 -12.73
N ALA A 296 3.27 -15.03 -11.70
CA ALA A 296 1.85 -14.89 -11.40
C ALA A 296 1.05 -14.20 -12.52
N ALA A 297 1.63 -13.21 -13.20
CA ALA A 297 1.01 -12.59 -14.37
C ALA A 297 0.87 -13.55 -15.56
N ALA A 298 1.73 -14.58 -15.64
CA ALA A 298 1.75 -15.56 -16.71
C ALA A 298 0.82 -16.76 -16.48
N GLU A 299 0.47 -17.08 -15.22
CA GLU A 299 -0.34 -18.24 -14.81
C GLU A 299 -1.72 -18.35 -15.52
N GLY A 300 -2.21 -17.29 -16.15
CA GLY A 300 -3.34 -17.34 -17.09
C GLY A 300 -4.73 -17.48 -16.45
N GLU A 301 -4.80 -17.82 -15.16
CA GLU A 301 -6.02 -17.76 -14.36
C GLU A 301 -6.23 -16.33 -13.84
N GLN A 302 -7.25 -15.64 -14.36
CA GLN A 302 -7.66 -14.34 -13.84
C GLN A 302 -8.41 -14.53 -12.53
N ARG A 303 -8.02 -13.77 -11.49
CA ARG A 303 -8.83 -13.68 -10.27
C ARG A 303 -9.94 -12.66 -10.50
N ALA A 304 -11.19 -13.11 -10.38
CA ALA A 304 -12.34 -12.24 -10.62
C ALA A 304 -12.60 -11.25 -9.47
N VAL A 305 -12.18 -11.56 -8.24
CA VAL A 305 -12.61 -10.85 -7.02
C VAL A 305 -11.42 -10.59 -6.09
N PHE A 306 -11.34 -9.37 -5.57
CA PHE A 306 -10.40 -8.96 -4.54
C PHE A 306 -10.52 -9.88 -3.32
N THR A 307 -9.45 -10.61 -3.02
CA THR A 307 -9.48 -11.62 -1.94
C THR A 307 -8.30 -11.47 -1.00
N GLU A 308 -8.56 -11.72 0.28
CA GLU A 308 -7.52 -11.69 1.30
C GLU A 308 -6.47 -12.78 1.03
N ILE A 309 -5.20 -12.38 1.10
CA ILE A 309 -4.05 -13.27 1.01
C ILE A 309 -3.54 -13.43 2.43
N GLN A 310 -3.79 -14.57 3.05
CA GLN A 310 -3.39 -14.83 4.44
C GLN A 310 -2.33 -15.93 4.50
N GLY A 311 -1.28 -15.68 5.28
CA GLY A 311 -0.25 -16.66 5.57
C GLY A 311 -0.55 -17.41 6.86
N VAL A 312 -0.47 -18.73 6.82
CA VAL A 312 -0.40 -19.57 8.03
C VAL A 312 1.07 -19.88 8.29
N LEU A 313 1.51 -19.86 9.56
CA LEU A 313 2.82 -20.40 9.91
C LEU A 313 2.72 -21.92 9.81
N VAL A 314 3.49 -22.51 8.91
CA VAL A 314 3.61 -23.97 8.76
C VAL A 314 5.00 -24.41 9.18
#